data_AF-M3AXP3-F1
#
_entry.id   AF-M3AXP3-F1
#
_cell.length_a   1.000
_cell.length_b   1.000
_cell.length_c   1.000
_cell.angle_alpha   90.00
_cell.angle_beta   90.00
_cell.angle_gamma   90.00
#
_symmetry.space_group_name_H-M   'P 1'
#
loop_
_entity.id
_entity.type
_entity.pdbx_description
1 polymer ?
#
loop_
_entity_poly.entity_id
_entity_poly.type
_entity_poly.pdbx_seq_one_letter_code
_entity_poly.pdbx_strand_id
1 'polypeptide(L)'
;MPSSSERNTAEEMRLFDYFKEIYVRLFYAELQSEARTVSQIFGEALDVQPGNLITWLGADPKFLKAAKENADKRQVSDLCWSAGNYLADSAAVLFEFGRKVEGARHCEWADQLHGLALDWQDVEKKGS
;
A
#
# COMPACT_ATOMS: atom_id res chain seq x y z
N MET A 1 22.54 -14.56 -8.32
CA MET A 1 21.98 -14.86 -6.99
C MET A 1 22.49 -13.80 -6.02
N PRO A 2 21.64 -12.95 -5.43
CA PRO A 2 22.08 -12.06 -4.38
C PRO A 2 22.25 -12.86 -3.08
N SER A 3 23.24 -12.40 -2.32
CA SER A 3 23.89 -13.02 -1.18
C SER A 3 23.02 -13.05 0.08
N SER A 4 23.13 -14.17 0.78
CA SER A 4 22.72 -14.46 2.17
C SER A 4 22.92 -13.29 3.14
N SER A 5 21.84 -12.60 3.47
CA SER A 5 21.65 -11.94 4.76
C SER A 5 20.15 -11.93 5.02
N GLU A 6 19.74 -12.53 6.13
CA GLU A 6 18.37 -12.73 6.57
C GLU A 6 17.61 -11.39 6.66
N ARG A 7 16.65 -11.15 5.77
CA ARG A 7 15.73 -9.99 5.80
C ARG A 7 14.28 -10.43 5.58
N ASN A 8 13.86 -11.44 6.33
CA ASN A 8 12.47 -11.86 6.47
C ASN A 8 12.11 -11.85 7.96
N THR A 9 12.34 -10.71 8.62
CA THR A 9 11.78 -10.54 9.96
C THR A 9 10.25 -10.59 9.89
N ALA A 10 9.59 -10.96 10.99
CA ALA A 10 8.14 -10.96 11.06
C ALA A 10 7.56 -9.56 10.76
N GLU A 11 8.30 -8.50 11.09
CA GLU A 11 7.98 -7.11 10.74
C GLU A 11 8.01 -6.90 9.22
N GLU A 12 9.11 -7.22 8.55
CA GLU A 12 9.28 -7.00 7.10
C GLU A 12 8.23 -7.77 6.28
N MET A 13 7.91 -9.01 6.69
CA MET A 13 6.85 -9.78 6.03
C MET A 13 5.47 -9.12 6.19
N ARG A 14 5.12 -8.66 7.39
CA ARG A 14 3.85 -7.95 7.64
C ARG A 14 3.78 -6.65 6.85
N LEU A 15 4.85 -5.86 6.85
CA LEU A 15 4.93 -4.62 6.07
C LEU A 15 4.80 -4.89 4.58
N PHE A 16 5.43 -5.93 4.06
CA PHE A 16 5.26 -6.31 2.66
C PHE A 16 3.84 -6.76 2.34
N ASP A 17 3.17 -7.49 3.24
CA ASP A 17 1.76 -7.85 3.07
C ASP A 17 0.86 -6.61 3.00
N TYR A 18 1.05 -5.62 3.87
CA TYR A 18 0.35 -4.34 3.77
C TYR A 18 0.66 -3.60 2.47
N PHE A 19 1.94 -3.54 2.06
CA PHE A 19 2.34 -2.94 0.79
C PHE A 19 1.56 -3.54 -0.38
N LYS A 20 1.49 -4.88 -0.48
CA LYS A 20 0.79 -5.56 -1.57
C LYS A 20 -0.66 -5.12 -1.64
N GLU A 21 -1.37 -5.14 -0.51
CA GLU A 21 -2.78 -4.75 -0.43
C GLU A 21 -3.00 -3.28 -0.82
N ILE A 22 -2.16 -2.36 -0.34
CA ILE A 22 -2.28 -0.93 -0.62
C ILE A 22 -1.98 -0.65 -2.09
N TYR A 23 -0.83 -1.15 -2.59
CA TYR A 23 -0.35 -0.87 -3.94
C TYR A 23 -1.35 -1.33 -5.01
N VAL A 24 -1.87 -2.56 -4.91
CA VAL A 24 -2.80 -3.08 -5.93
C VAL A 24 -4.12 -2.32 -5.97
N ARG A 25 -4.63 -1.83 -4.83
CA ARG A 25 -5.85 -1.02 -4.78
C ARG A 25 -5.67 0.28 -5.54
N LEU A 26 -4.58 0.99 -5.27
CA LEU A 26 -4.27 2.26 -5.92
C LEU A 26 -3.96 2.06 -7.40
N PHE A 27 -3.15 1.04 -7.73
CA PHE A 27 -2.78 0.73 -9.10
C PHE A 27 -4.00 0.38 -9.98
N TYR A 28 -4.89 -0.48 -9.50
CA TYR A 28 -6.10 -0.87 -10.24
C TYR A 28 -7.19 0.21 -10.23
N ALA A 29 -7.15 1.16 -9.29
CA ALA A 29 -7.94 2.37 -9.33
C ALA A 29 -7.37 3.45 -10.28
N GLU A 30 -6.32 3.13 -11.05
CA GLU A 30 -5.61 4.05 -11.96
C GLU A 30 -4.89 5.22 -11.25
N LEU A 31 -4.70 5.14 -9.94
CA LEU A 31 -4.00 6.12 -9.10
C LEU A 31 -2.49 5.86 -9.09
N GLN A 32 -1.87 6.03 -10.26
CA GLN A 32 -0.47 5.66 -10.49
C GLN A 32 0.53 6.50 -9.68
N SER A 33 0.19 7.77 -9.39
CA SER A 33 1.03 8.67 -8.59
C SER A 33 1.09 8.19 -7.13
N GLU A 34 -0.06 7.83 -6.59
CA GLU A 34 -0.25 7.35 -5.22
C GLU A 34 0.38 5.97 -5.06
N ALA A 35 0.15 5.06 -6.03
CA ALA A 35 0.79 3.75 -6.05
C ALA A 35 2.32 3.84 -6.07
N ARG A 36 2.89 4.75 -6.88
CA ARG A 36 4.33 5.02 -6.91
C ARG A 36 4.81 5.53 -5.55
N THR A 37 4.09 6.45 -4.95
CA THR A 37 4.48 7.02 -3.66
C THR A 37 4.46 5.97 -2.55
N VAL A 38 3.45 5.10 -2.51
CA VAL A 38 3.39 3.95 -1.60
C VAL A 38 4.61 3.04 -1.77
N SER A 39 4.99 2.71 -3.02
CA SER A 39 6.20 1.90 -3.25
C SER A 39 7.50 2.57 -2.78
N GLN A 40 7.57 3.91 -2.77
CA GLN A 40 8.70 4.64 -2.19
C GLN A 40 8.69 4.54 -0.67
N ILE A 41 7.56 4.81 -0.03
CA ILE A 41 7.41 4.76 1.43
C ILE A 41 7.78 3.37 1.97
N PHE A 42 7.23 2.32 1.38
CA PHE A 42 7.55 0.95 1.80
C PHE A 42 8.96 0.52 1.38
N GLY A 43 9.49 1.07 0.29
CA GLY A 43 10.89 0.84 -0.10
C GLY A 43 11.87 1.37 0.94
N GLU A 44 11.61 2.59 1.43
CA GLU A 44 12.36 3.16 2.55
C GLU A 44 12.20 2.33 3.83
N ALA A 45 10.95 1.98 4.19
CA ALA A 45 10.68 1.19 5.40
C ALA A 45 11.25 -0.24 5.37
N LEU A 46 11.44 -0.82 4.19
CA LEU A 46 12.00 -2.17 4.05
C LEU A 46 13.49 -2.16 3.64
N ASP A 47 14.12 -0.99 3.53
CA ASP A 47 15.49 -0.82 3.02
C ASP A 47 15.71 -1.53 1.65
N VAL A 48 14.75 -1.33 0.73
CA VAL A 48 14.75 -1.94 -0.61
C VAL A 48 14.31 -0.94 -1.67
N GLN A 49 14.81 -1.14 -2.89
CA GLN A 49 14.39 -0.32 -4.02
C GLN A 49 12.91 -0.58 -4.36
N PRO A 50 12.10 0.45 -4.66
CA PRO A 50 10.68 0.30 -4.99
C PRO A 50 10.42 -0.70 -6.13
N GLY A 51 11.31 -0.75 -7.13
CA GLY A 51 11.23 -1.70 -8.24
C GLY A 51 11.33 -3.18 -7.81
N ASN A 52 12.06 -3.47 -6.73
CA ASN A 52 12.14 -4.82 -6.18
C ASN A 52 10.82 -5.23 -5.53
N LEU A 53 10.17 -4.32 -4.80
CA LEU A 53 8.85 -4.58 -4.20
C LEU A 53 7.81 -4.94 -5.26
N ILE A 54 7.79 -4.19 -6.37
CA ILE A 54 6.88 -4.45 -7.50
C ILE A 54 7.23 -5.79 -8.16
N THR A 55 8.52 -6.11 -8.31
CA THR A 55 8.97 -7.40 -8.86
C THR A 55 8.53 -8.57 -7.99
N TRP A 56 8.65 -8.46 -6.67
CA TRP A 56 8.22 -9.48 -5.72
C TRP A 56 6.71 -9.65 -5.69
N LEU A 57 5.95 -8.54 -5.74
CA LEU A 57 4.50 -8.57 -5.90
C LEU A 57 4.11 -9.29 -7.21
N GLY A 58 4.85 -9.03 -8.30
CA GLY A 58 4.68 -9.68 -9.59
C GLY A 58 4.90 -11.20 -9.59
N ALA A 59 5.59 -11.74 -8.57
CA ALA A 59 5.82 -13.18 -8.43
C ALA A 59 4.58 -13.94 -7.92
N ASP A 60 3.53 -13.25 -7.46
CA ASP A 60 2.26 -13.86 -7.04
C ASP A 60 1.10 -13.49 -8.00
N PRO A 61 0.98 -14.18 -9.15
CA PRO A 61 -0.05 -13.90 -10.13
C PRO A 61 -1.46 -14.25 -9.65
N LYS A 62 -1.59 -15.16 -8.67
CA LYS A 62 -2.91 -15.54 -8.12
C LYS A 62 -3.46 -14.41 -7.26
N PHE A 63 -2.62 -13.84 -6.39
CA PHE A 63 -2.97 -12.65 -5.62
C PHE A 63 -3.34 -11.48 -6.53
N LEU A 64 -2.52 -11.16 -7.53
CA LEU A 64 -2.78 -10.06 -8.46
C LEU A 64 -4.12 -10.20 -9.20
N LYS A 65 -4.42 -11.41 -9.67
CA LYS A 65 -5.71 -11.70 -10.31
C LYS A 65 -6.89 -11.45 -9.35
N ALA A 66 -6.81 -11.99 -8.14
CA ALA A 66 -7.86 -11.82 -7.13
C ALA A 66 -8.03 -10.35 -6.71
N ALA A 67 -6.92 -9.63 -6.53
CA ALA A 67 -6.92 -8.21 -6.21
C ALA A 67 -7.55 -7.37 -7.33
N LYS A 68 -7.25 -7.66 -8.59
CA LYS A 68 -7.90 -7.01 -9.73
C LYS A 68 -9.41 -7.25 -9.75
N GLU A 69 -9.83 -8.51 -9.61
CA GLU A 69 -11.25 -8.87 -9.58
C GLU A 69 -12.00 -8.22 -8.41
N ASN A 70 -11.32 -7.97 -7.29
CA ASN A 70 -11.87 -7.21 -6.17
C ASN A 70 -11.98 -5.71 -6.49
N ALA A 71 -10.93 -5.12 -7.06
CA ALA A 71 -10.88 -3.70 -7.42
C ALA A 71 -11.94 -3.34 -8.47
N ASP A 72 -12.10 -4.17 -9.51
CA ASP A 72 -13.06 -3.94 -10.60
C ASP A 72 -14.54 -3.92 -10.11
N LYS A 73 -14.82 -4.38 -8.88
CA LYS A 73 -16.16 -4.40 -8.28
C LYS A 73 -16.43 -3.23 -7.31
N ARG A 74 -15.45 -2.37 -7.06
CA ARG A 74 -15.51 -1.34 -6.03
C ARG A 74 -15.34 0.04 -6.65
N GLN A 75 -15.90 1.04 -5.96
CA GLN A 75 -15.65 2.43 -6.27
C GLN A 75 -14.21 2.82 -5.95
N VAL A 76 -13.69 3.84 -6.63
CA VAL A 76 -12.33 4.35 -6.40
C VAL A 76 -12.23 4.90 -4.98
N SER A 77 -13.27 5.60 -4.50
CA SER A 77 -13.33 6.11 -3.12
C SER A 77 -13.17 4.99 -2.09
N ASP A 78 -13.87 3.86 -2.26
CA ASP A 78 -13.77 2.69 -1.38
C ASP A 78 -12.36 2.07 -1.40
N LEU A 79 -11.72 2.02 -2.57
CA LEU A 79 -10.37 1.50 -2.73
C LEU A 79 -9.35 2.38 -2.02
N CYS A 80 -9.44 3.71 -2.19
CA CYS A 80 -8.63 4.69 -1.47
C CYS A 80 -8.82 4.59 0.04
N TRP A 81 -10.07 4.50 0.51
CA TRP A 81 -10.37 4.39 1.93
C TRP A 81 -9.76 3.14 2.55
N SER A 82 -9.92 2.01 1.86
CA SER A 82 -9.32 0.75 2.28
C SER A 82 -7.80 0.80 2.27
N ALA A 83 -7.19 1.44 1.27
CA ALA A 83 -5.74 1.64 1.20
C ALA A 83 -5.25 2.49 2.38
N GLY A 84 -5.96 3.56 2.75
CA GLY A 84 -5.68 4.37 3.94
C GLY A 84 -5.73 3.54 5.23
N ASN A 85 -6.73 2.68 5.39
CA ASN A 85 -6.82 1.80 6.57
C ASN A 85 -5.61 0.85 6.68
N TYR A 86 -5.23 0.18 5.59
CA TYR A 86 -4.05 -0.70 5.60
C TYR A 86 -2.76 0.07 5.86
N LEU A 87 -2.67 1.32 5.40
CA LEU A 87 -1.50 2.15 5.67
C LEU A 87 -1.43 2.57 7.14
N ALA A 88 -2.56 2.90 7.76
CA ALA A 88 -2.64 3.13 9.20
C ALA A 88 -2.28 1.86 10.01
N ASP A 89 -2.74 0.68 9.58
CA ASP A 89 -2.37 -0.59 10.20
C ASP A 89 -0.87 -0.86 10.09
N SER A 90 -0.26 -0.54 8.94
CA SER A 90 1.20 -0.65 8.78
C SER A 90 1.97 0.32 9.68
N ALA A 91 1.41 1.50 9.98
CA ALA A 91 1.97 2.42 10.96
C ALA A 91 1.97 1.80 12.37
N ALA A 92 0.88 1.10 12.74
CA ALA A 92 0.80 0.40 14.01
C ALA A 92 1.88 -0.67 14.14
N VAL A 93 2.20 -1.41 13.06
CA VAL A 93 3.34 -2.34 13.03
C VAL A 93 4.64 -1.60 13.27
N LEU A 94 4.90 -0.50 12.57
CA LEU A 94 6.14 0.26 12.76
C LEU A 94 6.29 0.78 14.20
N PHE A 95 5.19 1.22 14.82
CA PHE A 95 5.20 1.62 16.22
C PHE A 95 5.48 0.44 17.17
N GLU A 96 4.92 -0.74 16.90
CA GLU A 96 5.16 -1.97 17.67
C GLU A 96 6.66 -2.31 17.73
N PHE A 97 7.38 -2.12 16.62
CA PHE A 97 8.82 -2.36 16.51
C PHE A 97 9.69 -1.13 16.83
N GLY A 98 9.10 -0.06 17.38
CA GLY A 98 9.83 1.13 17.85
C GLY A 98 10.24 2.13 16.76
N ARG A 99 9.80 1.94 15.51
CA ARG A 99 10.10 2.78 14.35
C ARG A 99 9.17 4.01 14.26
N LYS A 100 9.27 4.87 15.27
CA LYS A 100 8.32 5.98 15.48
C LYS A 100 8.24 6.99 14.34
N VAL A 101 9.37 7.33 13.74
CA VAL A 101 9.42 8.33 12.64
C VAL A 101 8.71 7.81 11.40
N GLU A 102 8.95 6.54 11.07
CA GLU A 102 8.35 5.90 9.89
C GLU A 102 6.86 5.62 10.14
N GLY A 103 6.50 5.16 11.33
CA GLY A 103 5.10 5.01 11.73
C GLY A 103 4.32 6.33 11.62
N ALA A 104 4.89 7.44 12.08
CA ALA A 104 4.24 8.76 11.95
C ALA A 104 4.03 9.14 10.47
N ARG A 105 5.03 8.91 9.61
CA ARG A 105 4.91 9.16 8.17
C ARG A 105 3.84 8.27 7.52
N HIS A 106 3.70 7.02 7.94
CA HIS A 106 2.62 6.14 7.47
C HIS A 106 1.24 6.66 7.91
N CYS A 107 1.10 7.20 9.12
CA CYS A 107 -0.14 7.86 9.54
C CYS A 107 -0.48 9.08 8.68
N GLU A 108 0.48 9.96 8.42
CA GLU A 108 0.25 11.15 7.57
C GLU A 108 -0.23 10.76 6.17
N TRP A 109 0.34 9.71 5.59
CA TRP A 109 -0.10 9.21 4.29
C TRP A 109 -1.44 8.48 4.36
N ALA A 110 -1.77 7.83 5.48
CA ALA A 110 -3.09 7.24 5.66
C ALA A 110 -4.18 8.33 5.62
N ASP A 111 -3.96 9.43 6.34
CA ASP A 111 -4.85 10.60 6.33
C ASP A 111 -4.99 11.19 4.92
N GLN A 112 -3.89 11.26 4.16
CA GLN A 112 -3.93 11.71 2.76
C GLN A 112 -4.77 10.80 1.87
N LEU A 113 -4.66 9.47 2.02
CA LEU A 113 -5.48 8.51 1.28
C LEU A 113 -6.96 8.57 1.68
N HIS A 114 -7.26 8.82 2.95
CA HIS A 114 -8.63 9.06 3.40
C HIS A 114 -9.20 10.36 2.84
N GLY A 115 -8.40 11.43 2.79
CA GLY A 115 -8.78 12.68 2.13
C GLY A 115 -9.09 12.48 0.65
N LEU A 116 -8.21 11.77 -0.07
CA LEU A 116 -8.39 11.42 -1.47
C LEU A 116 -9.65 10.56 -1.69
N ALA A 117 -9.96 9.66 -0.76
CA ALA A 117 -11.18 8.87 -0.82
C ALA A 117 -12.45 9.74 -0.75
N LEU A 118 -12.45 10.77 0.11
CA LEU A 118 -13.56 11.72 0.21
C LEU A 118 -13.71 12.54 -1.07
N ASP A 119 -12.61 13.00 -1.65
CA ASP A 119 -12.61 13.74 -2.93
C ASP A 119 -13.22 12.89 -4.06
N TRP A 120 -12.81 11.62 -4.16
CA TRP A 120 -13.39 10.68 -5.13
C TRP A 120 -14.86 10.39 -4.86
N GLN A 121 -15.26 10.27 -3.61
CA GLN A 121 -16.65 10.03 -3.26
C GLN A 121 -17.55 11.17 -3.78
N ASP A 122 -17.07 12.42 -3.71
CA ASP A 122 -17.79 13.58 -4.24
C ASP A 122 -17.83 13.59 -5.77
N VAL A 123 -16.78 13.13 -6.45
CA VAL A 123 -16.76 12.96 -7.90
C VAL A 123 -17.75 11.88 -8.35
N GLU A 124 -17.74 10.72 -7.69
CA GLU A 124 -18.62 9.59 -7.99
C GLU A 124 -20.10 9.93 -7.75
N LYS A 125 -20.40 10.70 -6.69
CA LYS A 125 -21.75 11.23 -6.42
C LYS A 125 -22.23 12.23 -7.47
N LYS A 126 -21.33 13.04 -8.05
CA LYS A 126 -21.68 14.03 -9.08
C LYS A 126 -21.79 13.42 -10.48
N GLY A 127 -21.13 12.30 -10.72
CA GLY A 127 -21.16 11.56 -11.98
C GLY A 127 -22.25 10.49 -12.09
N SER A 128 -23.01 10.24 -11.01
CA SER A 128 -24.17 9.34 -10.96
C SER A 128 -25.48 10.11 -11.15
#